data_AF-A0AAV6BLU0-F1
#
_entry.id   AF-A0AAV6BLU0-F1
#
_cell.length_a   1.000
_cell.length_b   1.000
_cell.length_c   1.000
_cell.angle_alpha   90.00
_cell.angle_beta   90.00
_cell.angle_gamma   90.00
#
_symmetry.space_group_name_H-M   'P 1'
#
loop_
_entity.id
_entity.type
_entity.pdbx_description
1 polymer ?
#
loop_
_entity_poly.entity_id
_entity_poly.type
_entity_poly.pdbx_seq_one_letter_code
_entity_poly.pdbx_strand_id
1 'polypeptide(L)'
;METRDPIRFWGGAVGAVALGLAIVVAVVLAQKPKSDIASKPQPVARAQTAARPQTVARVQAVAKPAAVTPLSPAQKKISEELWVEQRKVDSDTRALAATAEGRKRIAEAIAKQMDVSDKLVSDLRGRKLGYGELTVALGLSRQLMKRDKLTQQQALDRVLNPRRAGQGWGAIARDLGLKLDDTLSDVKKTEQRLAKLDPGKR
;
A
#
# COMPACT_ATOMS: atom_id res chain seq x y z
N MET A 1 -11.31 -42.89 -36.26
CA MET A 1 -11.33 -42.28 -34.91
C MET A 1 -10.95 -40.83 -35.07
N GLU A 2 -11.92 -39.98 -34.83
CA GLU A 2 -11.92 -38.55 -35.13
C GLU A 2 -11.35 -37.80 -33.93
N THR A 3 -10.32 -36.98 -34.14
CA THR A 3 -9.92 -35.96 -33.16
C THR A 3 -9.70 -34.67 -33.94
N ARG A 4 -10.58 -33.72 -33.67
CA ARG A 4 -10.75 -32.47 -34.40
C ARG A 4 -9.69 -31.47 -33.95
N ASP A 5 -8.85 -31.05 -34.88
CA ASP A 5 -8.14 -29.78 -34.83
C ASP A 5 -9.12 -28.60 -34.93
N PRO A 6 -9.01 -27.57 -34.07
CA PRO A 6 -9.54 -26.26 -34.37
C PRO A 6 -8.44 -25.41 -35.03
N ILE A 7 -8.25 -25.59 -36.34
CA ILE A 7 -7.71 -24.52 -37.19
C ILE A 7 -8.87 -23.59 -37.55
N ARG A 8 -8.57 -22.27 -37.64
CA ARG A 8 -9.17 -21.24 -38.52
C ARG A 8 -9.87 -20.10 -37.76
N PHE A 9 -9.72 -18.81 -38.09
CA PHE A 9 -8.86 -18.01 -39.00
C PHE A 9 -9.31 -16.53 -38.88
N TRP A 10 -8.64 -15.62 -39.60
CA TRP A 10 -9.04 -14.24 -39.98
C TRP A 10 -8.98 -13.18 -38.88
N GLY A 11 -8.40 -11.99 -39.05
CA GLY A 11 -7.82 -11.26 -40.18
C GLY A 11 -7.24 -9.96 -39.60
N GLY A 12 -6.18 -9.39 -40.17
CA GLY A 12 -6.35 -8.32 -41.15
C GLY A 12 -6.22 -6.93 -40.49
N ALA A 13 -5.26 -6.15 -40.97
CA ALA A 13 -4.81 -4.86 -40.45
C ALA A 13 -5.85 -3.73 -40.50
N VAL A 14 -5.89 -2.90 -39.45
CA VAL A 14 -6.23 -1.45 -39.44
C VAL A 14 -5.66 -0.91 -38.11
N GLY A 15 -4.92 0.19 -37.96
CA GLY A 15 -4.44 1.23 -38.84
C GLY A 15 -3.53 2.14 -37.99
N ALA A 16 -2.57 2.79 -38.64
CA ALA A 16 -1.80 3.86 -38.04
C ALA A 16 -2.73 5.06 -37.74
N VAL A 17 -2.63 5.63 -36.54
CA VAL A 17 -3.03 7.02 -36.28
C VAL A 17 -1.88 7.68 -35.53
N ALA A 18 -1.09 8.44 -36.28
CA ALA A 18 -0.25 9.50 -35.77
C ALA A 18 -1.05 10.80 -35.82
N LEU A 19 -1.04 11.55 -34.71
CA LEU A 19 -1.33 12.98 -34.47
C LEU A 19 -1.86 13.01 -33.02
N GLY A 20 -1.33 13.74 -32.05
CA GLY A 20 -0.57 14.97 -32.07
C GLY A 20 -1.15 15.84 -30.94
N LEU A 21 -0.26 16.50 -30.17
CA LEU A 21 -0.56 17.60 -29.23
C LEU A 21 -1.34 17.20 -27.95
N ALA A 22 -1.10 17.72 -26.75
CA ALA A 22 -0.33 18.88 -26.33
C ALA A 22 0.15 18.69 -24.88
N ILE A 23 1.29 19.32 -24.63
CA ILE A 23 1.82 19.70 -23.33
C ILE A 23 0.80 20.59 -22.59
N VAL A 24 0.49 20.27 -21.33
CA VAL A 24 0.23 21.29 -20.31
C VAL A 24 1.06 20.95 -19.09
N VAL A 25 2.25 21.54 -19.05
CA VAL A 25 3.02 21.81 -17.83
C VAL A 25 2.28 22.91 -17.11
N ALA A 26 1.72 22.63 -15.94
CA ALA A 26 1.31 23.64 -14.98
C ALA A 26 2.21 23.53 -13.74
N VAL A 27 3.36 24.18 -13.85
CA VAL A 27 4.14 24.67 -12.71
C VAL A 27 3.30 25.75 -12.03
N VAL A 28 2.96 25.56 -10.75
CA VAL A 28 2.69 26.69 -9.86
C VAL A 28 3.73 26.65 -8.75
N LEU A 29 4.75 27.46 -9.04
CA LEU A 29 5.76 27.97 -8.12
C LEU A 29 5.11 28.66 -6.92
N ALA A 30 5.83 28.55 -5.81
CA ALA A 30 5.75 29.42 -4.65
C ALA A 30 5.59 30.91 -5.03
N GLN A 31 4.81 31.65 -4.21
CA GLN A 31 5.18 32.99 -3.70
C GLN A 31 4.13 33.53 -2.72
N LYS A 32 4.56 33.80 -1.48
CA LYS A 32 4.11 34.93 -0.65
C LYS A 32 5.03 36.10 -0.98
N PRO A 33 4.56 37.36 -1.08
CA PRO A 33 4.51 38.30 0.08
C PRO A 33 3.26 39.25 0.02
N LYS A 34 2.59 39.60 1.14
CA LYS A 34 2.81 40.68 2.14
C LYS A 34 2.12 42.03 1.79
N SER A 35 1.39 42.57 2.79
CA SER A 35 0.96 43.98 2.97
C SER A 35 -0.12 44.52 1.99
N ASP A 36 -1.06 45.40 2.32
CA ASP A 36 -1.37 46.25 3.49
C ASP A 36 -2.81 46.86 3.31
N ILE A 37 -3.40 47.32 4.41
CA ILE A 37 -4.28 48.52 4.55
C ILE A 37 -5.67 48.64 3.86
N ALA A 38 -6.65 48.87 4.75
CA ALA A 38 -7.86 49.71 4.68
C ALA A 38 -8.95 49.47 3.61
N SER A 39 -10.16 49.18 4.12
CA SER A 39 -11.26 50.17 4.10
C SER A 39 -12.41 49.71 5.01
N LYS A 40 -12.69 50.52 6.05
CA LYS A 40 -14.01 50.74 6.65
C LYS A 40 -14.56 52.04 6.02
N PRO A 41 -15.81 52.50 6.21
CA PRO A 41 -16.91 51.98 7.05
C PRO A 41 -18.32 52.07 6.38
N GLN A 42 -19.38 51.51 7.00
CA GLN A 42 -20.69 52.16 7.16
C GLN A 42 -21.68 51.29 7.99
N PRO A 43 -22.76 51.87 8.58
CA PRO A 43 -22.92 51.84 10.04
C PRO A 43 -24.35 51.48 10.57
N VAL A 44 -24.41 51.23 11.88
CA VAL A 44 -25.49 51.44 12.89
C VAL A 44 -26.94 50.95 12.68
N ALA A 45 -27.40 50.12 13.64
CA ALA A 45 -28.55 50.36 14.54
C ALA A 45 -28.64 49.19 15.57
N ARG A 46 -28.33 49.40 16.87
CA ARG A 46 -29.24 49.66 18.04
C ARG A 46 -30.19 48.47 18.29
N ALA A 47 -30.23 47.74 19.41
CA ALA A 47 -30.38 48.09 20.83
C ALA A 47 -30.16 46.78 21.67
N GLN A 48 -29.47 46.75 22.82
CA GLN A 48 -29.94 46.95 24.21
C GLN A 48 -29.82 45.67 25.10
N THR A 49 -28.99 45.81 26.15
CA THR A 49 -29.13 45.36 27.56
C THR A 49 -29.46 43.91 27.97
N ALA A 50 -28.47 43.30 28.64
CA ALA A 50 -28.51 42.65 29.96
C ALA A 50 -29.58 41.59 30.31
N ALA A 51 -29.16 40.32 30.41
CA ALA A 51 -29.67 39.36 31.39
C ALA A 51 -28.66 38.21 31.63
N ARG A 52 -28.67 37.68 32.85
CA ARG A 52 -27.79 36.66 33.45
C ARG A 52 -28.02 35.23 32.89
N PRO A 53 -27.21 34.22 33.28
CA PRO A 53 -26.63 33.21 32.40
C PRO A 53 -27.56 32.01 32.13
N GLN A 54 -27.47 31.43 30.93
CA GLN A 54 -27.97 30.09 30.67
C GLN A 54 -26.92 29.26 29.91
N THR A 55 -26.52 28.19 30.58
CA THR A 55 -25.82 27.02 30.09
C THR A 55 -26.48 26.44 28.85
N VAL A 56 -25.72 26.37 27.75
CA VAL A 56 -25.84 25.29 26.78
C VAL A 56 -24.45 24.97 26.24
N ALA A 57 -24.01 23.76 26.54
CA ALA A 57 -22.85 23.13 25.96
C ALA A 57 -22.94 23.23 24.43
N ARG A 58 -21.97 23.90 23.80
CA ARG A 58 -21.66 23.68 22.40
C ARG A 58 -20.16 23.71 22.22
N VAL A 59 -19.60 22.52 22.45
CA VAL A 59 -18.40 22.00 21.79
C VAL A 59 -18.40 22.46 20.33
N GLN A 60 -17.65 23.53 20.06
CA GLN A 60 -17.05 23.76 18.76
C GLN A 60 -15.57 24.00 19.03
N ALA A 61 -14.94 22.92 19.49
CA ALA A 61 -13.54 22.69 19.23
C ALA A 61 -13.40 22.77 17.71
N VAL A 62 -12.82 23.88 17.24
CA VAL A 62 -12.30 24.05 15.90
C VAL A 62 -11.52 22.79 15.59
N ALA A 63 -12.05 21.96 14.69
CA ALA A 63 -11.39 20.76 14.24
C ALA A 63 -10.05 21.19 13.62
N LYS A 64 -8.99 21.05 14.42
CA LYS A 64 -7.62 21.05 13.92
C LYS A 64 -7.58 20.08 12.73
N PRO A 65 -6.92 20.44 11.62
CA PRO A 65 -6.69 19.48 10.55
C PRO A 65 -6.06 18.24 11.17
N ALA A 66 -6.63 17.07 10.90
CA ALA A 66 -6.15 15.80 11.43
C ALA A 66 -4.64 15.71 11.18
N ALA A 67 -3.85 15.98 12.22
CA ALA A 67 -2.43 15.78 12.19
C ALA A 67 -2.26 14.29 11.90
N VAL A 68 -1.60 13.97 10.79
CA VAL A 68 -1.05 12.64 10.55
C VAL A 68 -0.27 12.25 11.80
N THR A 69 -0.89 11.45 12.67
CA THR A 69 -0.27 11.09 13.93
C THR A 69 1.05 10.40 13.60
N PRO A 70 2.21 10.88 14.06
CA PRO A 70 3.45 10.21 13.71
C PRO A 70 3.42 8.79 14.29
N LEU A 71 3.96 7.81 13.54
CA LEU A 71 4.17 6.45 14.06
C LEU A 71 4.89 6.52 15.42
N SER A 72 4.48 5.69 16.37
CA SER A 72 5.18 5.60 17.65
C SER A 72 6.63 5.13 17.43
N PRO A 73 7.58 5.43 18.34
CA PRO A 73 8.97 4.96 18.21
C PRO A 73 9.08 3.45 18.03
N ALA A 74 8.25 2.68 18.74
CA ALA A 74 8.17 1.22 18.60
C ALA A 74 7.69 0.81 17.20
N GLN A 75 6.60 1.41 16.70
CA GLN A 75 6.08 1.13 15.36
C GLN A 75 7.08 1.49 14.26
N LYS A 76 7.82 2.60 14.42
CA LYS A 76 8.89 2.98 13.49
C LYS A 76 9.99 1.92 13.46
N LYS A 77 10.44 1.46 14.63
CA LYS A 77 11.46 0.41 14.73
C LYS A 77 11.02 -0.88 14.05
N ILE A 78 9.81 -1.36 14.35
CA ILE A 78 9.28 -2.60 13.73
C ILE A 78 9.08 -2.40 12.23
N SER A 79 8.62 -1.23 11.77
CA SER A 79 8.48 -0.93 10.34
C SER A 79 9.84 -0.93 9.63
N GLU A 80 10.89 -0.41 10.25
CA GLU A 80 12.24 -0.42 9.71
C GLU A 80 12.78 -1.85 9.63
N GLU A 81 12.62 -2.61 10.72
CA GLU A 81 13.01 -4.01 10.77
C GLU A 81 12.27 -4.85 9.72
N LEU A 82 10.97 -4.61 9.54
CA LEU A 82 10.16 -5.26 8.51
C LEU A 82 10.63 -4.89 7.09
N TRP A 83 11.08 -3.66 6.88
CA TRP A 83 11.66 -3.23 5.61
C TRP A 83 13.00 -3.93 5.34
N VAL A 84 13.86 -4.03 6.35
CA VAL A 84 15.13 -4.76 6.26
C VAL A 84 14.90 -6.24 5.97
N GLU A 85 14.00 -6.90 6.71
CA GLU A 85 13.67 -8.31 6.52
C GLU A 85 13.06 -8.57 5.14
N GLN A 86 12.15 -7.69 4.67
CA GLN A 86 11.66 -7.78 3.29
C GLN A 86 12.82 -7.73 2.28
N ARG A 87 13.73 -6.76 2.42
CA ARG A 87 14.86 -6.59 1.49
C ARG A 87 15.78 -7.79 1.51
N LYS A 88 15.98 -8.39 2.69
CA LYS A 88 16.73 -9.61 2.88
C LYS A 88 16.11 -10.77 2.10
N VAL A 89 14.80 -11.01 2.27
CA VAL A 89 14.06 -12.02 1.50
C VAL A 89 14.18 -11.78 -0.01
N ASP A 90 14.00 -10.53 -0.46
CA ASP A 90 14.13 -10.16 -1.88
C ASP A 90 15.54 -10.45 -2.43
N SER A 91 16.58 -10.23 -1.62
CA SER A 91 17.97 -10.49 -1.98
C SER A 91 18.30 -11.99 -2.00
N ASP A 92 17.90 -12.72 -0.96
CA ASP A 92 18.19 -14.15 -0.82
C ASP A 92 17.47 -14.99 -1.85
N THR A 93 16.24 -14.60 -2.20
CA THR A 93 15.50 -15.27 -3.27
C THR A 93 15.97 -14.88 -4.67
N ARG A 94 16.79 -13.84 -4.85
CA ARG A 94 17.12 -13.30 -6.18
C ARG A 94 17.80 -14.32 -7.09
N ALA A 95 18.77 -15.07 -6.57
CA ALA A 95 19.50 -16.07 -7.34
C ALA A 95 18.59 -17.24 -7.73
N LEU A 96 17.86 -17.79 -6.75
CA LEU A 96 16.92 -18.87 -6.97
C LEU A 96 15.79 -18.47 -7.95
N ALA A 97 15.30 -17.23 -7.84
CA ALA A 97 14.27 -16.66 -8.72
C ALA A 97 14.72 -16.41 -10.17
N ALA A 98 16.01 -16.58 -10.50
CA ALA A 98 16.48 -16.48 -11.88
C ALA A 98 15.89 -17.58 -12.77
N THR A 99 15.64 -18.77 -12.20
CA THR A 99 15.08 -19.92 -12.91
C THR A 99 13.56 -20.03 -12.73
N ALA A 100 12.85 -20.65 -13.67
CA ALA A 100 11.41 -20.87 -13.54
C ALA A 100 11.10 -21.84 -12.38
N GLU A 101 11.92 -22.87 -12.22
CA GLU A 101 11.84 -23.87 -11.17
C GLU A 101 12.07 -23.25 -9.80
N GLY A 102 13.09 -22.39 -9.67
CA GLY A 102 13.35 -21.70 -8.41
C GLY A 102 12.24 -20.71 -8.05
N ARG A 103 11.66 -20.00 -9.03
CA ARG A 103 10.47 -19.17 -8.80
C ARG A 103 9.29 -19.99 -8.27
N LYS A 104 9.05 -21.19 -8.83
CA LYS A 104 8.01 -22.10 -8.35
C LYS A 104 8.29 -22.58 -6.92
N ARG A 105 9.53 -22.99 -6.60
CA ARG A 105 9.91 -23.41 -5.24
C ARG A 105 9.71 -22.31 -4.20
N ILE A 106 10.08 -21.07 -4.54
CA ILE A 106 9.85 -19.91 -3.68
C ILE A 106 8.34 -19.69 -3.49
N ALA A 107 7.58 -19.71 -4.58
CA ALA A 107 6.13 -19.52 -4.55
C ALA A 107 5.43 -20.58 -3.68
N GLU A 108 5.78 -21.85 -3.84
CA GLU A 108 5.26 -22.96 -3.05
C GLU A 108 5.60 -22.82 -1.56
N ALA A 109 6.82 -22.39 -1.24
CA ALA A 109 7.24 -22.21 0.15
C ALA A 109 6.52 -21.06 0.83
N ILE A 110 6.35 -19.92 0.14
CA ILE A 110 5.56 -18.79 0.63
C ILE A 110 4.09 -19.20 0.77
N ALA A 111 3.53 -19.88 -0.23
CA ALA A 111 2.15 -20.38 -0.23
C ALA A 111 1.88 -21.26 0.99
N LYS A 112 2.76 -22.24 1.26
CA LYS A 112 2.67 -23.12 2.44
C LYS A 112 2.81 -22.36 3.76
N GLN A 113 3.74 -21.41 3.84
CA GLN A 113 4.00 -20.68 5.09
C GLN A 113 2.89 -19.68 5.41
N MET A 114 2.29 -19.07 4.39
CA MET A 114 1.27 -18.03 4.54
C MET A 114 -0.15 -18.59 4.47
N ASP A 115 -0.32 -19.88 4.16
CA ASP A 115 -1.60 -20.55 3.92
C ASP A 115 -2.40 -19.88 2.79
N VAL A 116 -1.74 -19.67 1.65
CA VAL A 116 -2.34 -19.06 0.45
C VAL A 116 -2.08 -19.92 -0.78
N SER A 117 -2.81 -19.69 -1.87
CA SER A 117 -2.58 -20.44 -3.11
C SER A 117 -1.26 -20.04 -3.77
N ASP A 118 -0.53 -21.03 -4.32
CA ASP A 118 0.67 -20.79 -5.14
C ASP A 118 0.36 -19.86 -6.32
N LYS A 119 -0.80 -20.05 -6.94
CA LYS A 119 -1.29 -19.20 -8.03
C LYS A 119 -1.32 -17.73 -7.62
N LEU A 120 -1.79 -17.40 -6.42
CA LEU A 120 -1.79 -16.02 -5.95
C LEU A 120 -0.38 -15.45 -5.80
N VAL A 121 0.55 -16.25 -5.26
CA VAL A 121 1.96 -15.83 -5.12
C VAL A 121 2.59 -15.58 -6.50
N SER A 122 2.32 -16.47 -7.45
CA SER A 122 2.74 -16.34 -8.85
C SER A 122 2.11 -15.11 -9.54
N ASP A 123 0.82 -14.87 -9.34
CA ASP A 123 0.09 -13.71 -9.89
C ASP A 123 0.66 -12.39 -9.34
N LEU A 124 0.90 -12.31 -8.03
CA LEU A 124 1.52 -11.14 -7.40
C LEU A 124 2.97 -10.93 -7.88
N ARG A 125 3.72 -12.01 -8.11
CA ARG A 125 5.05 -11.92 -8.73
C ARG A 125 4.97 -11.39 -10.17
N GLY A 126 3.94 -11.80 -10.93
CA GLY A 126 3.62 -11.25 -12.25
C GLY A 126 3.34 -9.74 -12.23
N ARG A 127 2.84 -9.22 -11.11
CA ARG A 127 2.67 -7.76 -10.87
C ARG A 127 3.97 -7.03 -10.50
N LYS A 128 5.14 -7.66 -10.70
CA LYS A 128 6.49 -7.16 -10.41
C LYS A 128 6.78 -6.89 -8.92
N LEU A 129 6.01 -7.47 -8.01
CA LEU A 129 6.28 -7.40 -6.57
C LEU A 129 7.48 -8.29 -6.21
N GLY A 130 8.35 -7.80 -5.32
CA GLY A 130 9.39 -8.63 -4.69
C GLY A 130 8.78 -9.77 -3.86
N TYR A 131 9.51 -10.87 -3.65
CA TYR A 131 9.05 -11.97 -2.81
C TYR A 131 8.91 -11.55 -1.34
N GLY A 132 9.81 -10.70 -0.84
CA GLY A 132 9.70 -10.09 0.47
C GLY A 132 8.52 -9.12 0.54
N GLU A 133 8.36 -8.26 -0.48
CA GLU A 133 7.23 -7.32 -0.56
C GLU A 133 5.88 -8.04 -0.55
N LEU A 134 5.79 -9.12 -1.32
CA LEU A 134 4.63 -9.99 -1.41
C LEU A 134 4.34 -10.68 -0.08
N THR A 135 5.37 -11.14 0.64
CA THR A 135 5.19 -11.80 1.93
C THR A 135 4.65 -10.83 2.98
N VAL A 136 5.17 -9.59 3.02
CA VAL A 136 4.64 -8.53 3.88
C VAL A 136 3.18 -8.22 3.51
N ALA A 137 2.90 -8.04 2.22
CA ALA A 137 1.54 -7.74 1.75
C ALA A 137 0.54 -8.84 2.10
N LEU A 138 0.92 -10.12 1.95
CA LEU A 138 0.10 -11.27 2.32
C LEU A 138 -0.09 -11.37 3.85
N GLY A 139 0.92 -10.99 4.63
CA GLY A 139 0.82 -10.96 6.09
C GLY A 139 -0.23 -9.94 6.56
N LEU A 140 -0.13 -8.71 6.06
CA LEU A 140 -1.08 -7.65 6.36
C LEU A 140 -2.49 -7.95 5.82
N SER A 141 -2.59 -8.52 4.61
CA SER A 141 -3.89 -8.87 4.03
C SER A 141 -4.62 -9.93 4.84
N ARG A 142 -3.92 -10.94 5.38
CA ARG A 142 -4.54 -11.95 6.26
C ARG A 142 -5.05 -11.35 7.55
N GLN A 143 -4.33 -10.40 8.14
CA GLN A 143 -4.83 -9.70 9.33
C GLN A 143 -6.10 -8.89 9.02
N LEU A 144 -6.14 -8.21 7.88
CA LEU A 144 -7.36 -7.54 7.40
C LEU A 144 -8.52 -8.51 7.23
N MET A 145 -8.30 -9.66 6.59
CA MET A 145 -9.36 -10.67 6.39
C MET A 145 -9.86 -11.29 7.70
N LYS A 146 -9.02 -11.36 8.73
CA LYS A 146 -9.43 -11.84 10.06
C LYS A 146 -10.28 -10.82 10.80
N ARG A 147 -10.01 -9.53 10.60
CA ARG A 147 -10.73 -8.45 11.28
C ARG A 147 -12.01 -8.06 10.54
N ASP A 148 -11.90 -7.93 9.22
CA ASP A 148 -12.94 -7.48 8.31
C ASP A 148 -13.32 -8.64 7.38
N LYS A 149 -14.62 -8.79 7.05
CA LYS A 149 -15.09 -9.82 6.10
C LYS A 149 -14.78 -9.46 4.64
N LEU A 150 -13.50 -9.26 4.35
CA LEU A 150 -12.99 -8.91 3.03
C LEU A 150 -12.52 -10.16 2.28
N THR A 151 -12.70 -10.14 0.97
CA THR A 151 -12.04 -11.12 0.10
C THR A 151 -10.52 -10.87 0.11
N GLN A 152 -9.76 -11.92 -0.21
CA GLN A 152 -8.29 -11.82 -0.25
C GLN A 152 -7.79 -10.75 -1.22
N GLN A 153 -8.45 -10.59 -2.37
CA GLN A 153 -8.12 -9.56 -3.33
C GLN A 153 -8.37 -8.16 -2.78
N GLN A 154 -9.52 -7.91 -2.14
CA GLN A 154 -9.82 -6.62 -1.51
C GLN A 154 -8.81 -6.29 -0.40
N ALA A 155 -8.46 -7.27 0.43
CA ALA A 155 -7.47 -7.07 1.49
C ALA A 155 -6.08 -6.76 0.92
N LEU A 156 -5.67 -7.43 -0.15
CA LEU A 156 -4.42 -7.13 -0.86
C LEU A 156 -4.45 -5.74 -1.49
N ASP A 157 -5.53 -5.35 -2.15
CA ASP A 157 -5.64 -4.03 -2.79
C ASP A 157 -5.59 -2.90 -1.74
N ARG A 158 -6.20 -3.10 -0.56
CA ARG A 158 -6.11 -2.15 0.57
C ARG A 158 -4.69 -1.95 1.09
N VAL A 159 -3.82 -2.96 0.96
CA VAL A 159 -2.42 -2.91 1.39
C VAL A 159 -1.51 -2.41 0.26
N LEU A 160 -1.73 -2.87 -0.97
CA LEU A 160 -0.87 -2.59 -2.11
C LEU A 160 -1.11 -1.20 -2.71
N ASN A 161 -2.33 -0.65 -2.64
CA ASN A 161 -2.62 0.70 -3.13
C ASN A 161 -1.80 1.78 -2.40
N PRO A 162 -1.83 1.88 -1.05
CA PRO A 162 -1.00 2.86 -0.34
C PRO A 162 0.49 2.57 -0.51
N ARG A 163 0.88 1.28 -0.65
CA ARG A 163 2.27 0.92 -0.96
C ARG A 163 2.74 1.50 -2.29
N ARG A 164 1.93 1.40 -3.34
CA ARG A 164 2.19 2.01 -4.66
C ARG A 164 2.19 3.53 -4.60
N ALA A 165 1.43 4.13 -3.69
CA ALA A 165 1.44 5.56 -3.41
C ALA A 165 2.67 6.04 -2.62
N GLY A 166 3.62 5.14 -2.30
CA GLY A 166 4.85 5.46 -1.59
C GLY A 166 4.76 5.33 -0.07
N GLN A 167 3.63 4.84 0.46
CA GLN A 167 3.48 4.64 1.90
C GLN A 167 4.34 3.47 2.40
N GLY A 168 5.02 3.68 3.53
CA GLY A 168 5.77 2.63 4.22
C GLY A 168 4.85 1.65 4.94
N TRP A 169 5.33 0.43 5.18
CA TRP A 169 4.55 -0.61 5.86
C TRP A 169 4.02 -0.20 7.22
N GLY A 170 4.81 0.54 7.99
CA GLY A 170 4.39 1.04 9.29
C GLY A 170 3.16 1.92 9.22
N ALA A 171 3.14 2.86 8.26
CA ALA A 171 2.00 3.74 8.05
C ALA A 171 0.79 2.94 7.54
N ILE A 172 0.98 2.02 6.59
CA ILE A 172 -0.11 1.16 6.07
C ILE A 172 -0.74 0.34 7.19
N ALA A 173 0.07 -0.35 7.99
CA ALA A 173 -0.43 -1.17 9.08
C ALA A 173 -1.16 -0.32 10.12
N ARG A 174 -0.62 0.83 10.50
CA ARG A 174 -1.27 1.74 11.45
C ARG A 174 -2.61 2.26 10.92
N ASP A 175 -2.64 2.74 9.67
CA ASP A 175 -3.85 3.30 9.06
C ASP A 175 -4.94 2.22 8.94
N LEU A 176 -4.53 0.99 8.70
CA LEU A 176 -5.40 -0.17 8.65
C LEU A 176 -5.62 -0.81 10.04
N GLY A 177 -5.04 -0.29 11.13
CA GLY A 177 -5.17 -0.84 12.48
C GLY A 177 -4.67 -2.28 12.66
N LEU A 178 -3.57 -2.63 12.00
CA LEU A 178 -2.93 -3.95 11.95
C LEU A 178 -1.66 -4.01 12.80
N LYS A 179 -1.27 -5.23 13.19
CA LYS A 179 -0.09 -5.49 14.01
C LYS A 179 1.11 -5.81 13.14
N LEU A 180 2.12 -4.94 13.18
CA LEU A 180 3.36 -5.14 12.44
C LEU A 180 4.20 -6.29 13.01
N ASP A 181 4.15 -6.52 14.33
CA ASP A 181 4.93 -7.56 15.02
C ASP A 181 4.61 -8.97 14.51
N ASP A 182 3.32 -9.27 14.33
CA ASP A 182 2.84 -10.53 13.79
C ASP A 182 3.30 -10.71 12.34
N THR A 183 3.25 -9.63 11.55
CA THR A 183 3.71 -9.65 10.15
C THR A 183 5.23 -9.84 10.07
N LEU A 184 5.99 -9.16 10.93
CA LEU A 184 7.44 -9.30 11.01
C LEU A 184 7.84 -10.73 11.37
N SER A 185 7.16 -11.33 12.34
CA SER A 185 7.37 -12.72 12.73
C SER A 185 7.11 -13.69 11.57
N ASP A 186 6.04 -13.47 10.81
CA ASP A 186 5.72 -14.28 9.64
C ASP A 186 6.73 -14.11 8.49
N VAL A 187 7.22 -12.89 8.26
CA VAL A 187 8.25 -12.61 7.26
C VAL A 187 9.57 -13.29 7.65
N LYS A 188 10.00 -13.22 8.91
CA LYS A 188 11.20 -13.91 9.39
C LYS A 188 11.09 -15.43 9.26
N LYS A 189 9.93 -16.02 9.58
CA LYS A 189 9.71 -17.46 9.38
C LYS A 189 9.77 -17.85 7.91
N THR A 190 9.19 -17.02 7.04
CA THR A 190 9.25 -17.19 5.59
C THR A 190 10.69 -17.10 5.09
N GLU A 191 11.46 -16.11 5.54
CA GLU A 191 12.88 -15.96 5.24
C GLU A 191 13.67 -17.22 5.60
N GLN A 192 13.53 -17.73 6.83
CA GLN A 192 14.22 -18.94 7.26
C GLN A 192 13.83 -20.18 6.44
N ARG A 193 12.58 -20.26 5.98
CA ARG A 193 12.12 -21.33 5.09
C ARG A 193 12.75 -21.20 3.72
N LEU A 194 12.81 -19.98 3.17
CA LEU A 194 13.38 -19.70 1.86
C LEU A 194 14.90 -19.89 1.84
N ALA A 195 15.60 -19.48 2.90
CA ALA A 195 17.03 -19.70 3.07
C ALA A 195 17.41 -21.20 3.12
N LYS A 196 16.48 -22.08 3.52
CA LYS A 196 16.69 -23.54 3.45
C LYS A 196 16.55 -24.12 2.03
N LEU A 197 15.92 -23.38 1.10
CA LEU A 197 15.75 -23.82 -0.28
C LEU A 197 16.99 -23.58 -1.15
N ASP A 198 17.88 -22.70 -0.71
CA ASP A 198 19.18 -22.44 -1.33
C ASP A 198 20.32 -22.85 -0.38
N PRO A 199 20.64 -24.15 -0.29
CA PRO A 199 21.70 -24.64 0.59
C PRO A 199 23.11 -24.17 0.19
N GLY A 200 23.28 -23.52 -0.97
CA GLY A 200 24.58 -23.02 -1.46
C GLY A 200 25.04 -21.71 -0.83
N LYS A 201 24.24 -21.12 0.07
CA LYS A 201 24.48 -19.80 0.69
C LYS A 201 24.84 -19.85 2.19
N ARG A 202 25.08 -21.05 2.75
CA ARG A 202 25.46 -21.22 4.17
C ARG A 202 26.96 -21.15 4.38
#